data_AF-A8XZT6-F1
#
_entry.id   AF-A8XZT6-F1
#
_cell.length_a   1.000
_cell.length_b   1.000
_cell.length_c   1.000
_cell.angle_alpha   90.00
_cell.angle_beta   90.00
_cell.angle_gamma   90.00
#
_symmetry.space_group_name_H-M   'P 1'
#
loop_
_entity.id
_entity.type
_entity.pdbx_description
1 polymer ?
#
loop_
_entity_poly.entity_id
_entity_poly.type
_entity_poly.pdbx_seq_one_letter_code
_entity_poly.pdbx_strand_id
1 'polypeptide(L)'
;TDLEVNVDDLVKLLSPTMSLIVRRKTMEIVTQLGTPLDGSAGKYFQAQDFALGRAICQLCEATASDRTETLAALTNYTSGSIEAADFVLEHSKCVEIAYTSVVTNALYSSVASRLLVNVSRHFPDRVDQKLKARNADYIGALLGLHGSLLDASDEYLCAILAPLMDVNDNLDDEEMGKLPVRLQYYEKERDASDIVRQKLIEALFQLCATKHGRQVLRSKGVYPAMRELDKATEEAESKKERKLLSSQQEHTLHALIGILIRYESEMDVDPELSSIRELGTVEEQE
;
A
#
# COMPACT_ATOMS: atom_id res chain seq x y z
N THR A 1 21.50 2.53 33.00
CA THR A 1 21.34 1.11 33.32
C THR A 1 20.31 0.59 32.38
N ASP A 2 20.77 0.01 31.27
CA ASP A 2 19.89 -0.61 30.28
C ASP A 2 19.15 -1.74 30.99
N LEU A 3 17.86 -1.53 31.27
CA LEU A 3 16.98 -2.61 31.68
C LEU A 3 16.95 -3.58 30.49
N GLU A 4 17.69 -4.67 30.63
CA GLU A 4 17.65 -5.77 29.68
C GLU A 4 16.19 -6.23 29.57
N VAL A 5 15.60 -6.03 28.39
CA VAL A 5 14.19 -6.31 28.20
C VAL A 5 14.00 -7.82 28.23
N ASN A 6 13.31 -8.30 29.26
CA ASN A 6 13.01 -9.70 29.44
C ASN A 6 11.77 -10.10 28.62
N VAL A 7 11.97 -10.95 27.62
CA VAL A 7 10.91 -11.46 26.74
C VAL A 7 9.83 -12.21 27.52
N ASP A 8 10.19 -12.99 28.54
CA ASP A 8 9.23 -13.77 29.34
C ASP A 8 8.25 -12.86 30.10
N ASP A 9 8.75 -11.74 30.63
CA ASP A 9 7.93 -10.76 31.32
C ASP A 9 6.96 -10.09 30.35
N LEU A 10 7.42 -9.71 29.16
CA LEU A 10 6.55 -9.14 28.11
C LEU A 10 5.45 -10.13 27.72
N VAL A 11 5.79 -11.39 27.44
CA VAL A 11 4.83 -12.44 27.07
C VAL A 11 3.75 -12.60 28.14
N LYS A 12 4.15 -12.67 29.42
CA LYS A 12 3.22 -12.78 30.54
C LYS A 12 2.30 -11.57 30.65
N LEU A 13 2.83 -10.37 30.48
CA LEU A 13 2.08 -9.12 30.59
C LEU A 13 1.16 -8.85 29.38
N LEU A 14 1.44 -9.46 28.23
CA LEU A 14 0.58 -9.43 27.04
C LEU A 14 -0.57 -10.46 27.06
N SER A 15 -0.64 -11.34 28.07
CA SER A 15 -1.71 -12.33 28.16
C SER A 15 -3.11 -11.68 28.02
N PRO A 16 -4.04 -12.24 27.23
CA PRO A 16 -5.38 -11.66 27.05
C PRO A 16 -6.18 -11.48 28.35
N THR A 17 -5.85 -12.26 29.39
CA THR A 17 -6.48 -12.17 30.72
C THR A 17 -5.86 -11.10 31.62
N MET A 18 -4.71 -10.53 31.23
CA MET A 18 -4.06 -9.43 31.96
C MET A 18 -4.89 -8.15 31.84
N SER A 19 -4.82 -7.23 32.81
CA SER A 19 -5.61 -5.99 32.73
C SER A 19 -5.25 -5.17 31.48
N LEU A 20 -6.25 -4.55 30.85
CA LEU A 20 -6.07 -3.75 29.62
C LEU A 20 -5.00 -2.66 29.77
N ILE A 21 -4.95 -1.99 30.94
CA ILE A 21 -3.97 -0.93 31.21
C ILE A 21 -2.54 -1.49 31.19
N VAL A 22 -2.34 -2.67 31.78
CA VAL A 22 -1.03 -3.34 31.77
C VAL A 22 -0.67 -3.73 30.34
N ARG A 23 -1.58 -4.39 29.61
CA ARG A 23 -1.33 -4.78 28.22
C ARG A 23 -0.96 -3.59 27.33
N ARG A 24 -1.67 -2.45 27.45
CA ARG A 24 -1.37 -1.24 26.68
C ARG A 24 0.02 -0.70 26.95
N LYS A 25 0.40 -0.56 28.23
CA LYS A 25 1.75 -0.12 28.60
C LYS A 25 2.83 -1.09 28.12
N THR A 26 2.56 -2.38 28.18
CA THR A 26 3.47 -3.40 27.64
C THR A 26 3.56 -3.30 26.12
N MET A 27 2.45 -3.07 25.42
CA MET A 27 2.43 -2.88 23.98
C MET A 27 3.20 -1.64 23.53
N GLU A 28 3.17 -0.54 24.28
CA GLU A 28 4.01 0.65 23.99
C GLU A 28 5.51 0.28 23.93
N ILE A 29 5.97 -0.53 24.88
CA ILE A 29 7.36 -1.03 24.91
C ILE A 29 7.62 -1.96 23.71
N VAL A 30 6.71 -2.90 23.45
CA VAL A 30 6.84 -3.88 22.36
C VAL A 30 6.87 -3.20 20.99
N THR A 31 6.00 -2.22 20.76
CA THR A 31 6.00 -1.44 19.52
C THR A 31 7.30 -0.66 19.35
N GLN A 32 7.85 -0.09 20.43
CA GLN A 32 9.13 0.62 20.41
C GLN A 32 10.30 -0.29 20.05
N LEU A 33 10.33 -1.53 20.57
CA LEU A 33 11.35 -2.53 20.21
C LEU A 33 11.33 -2.89 18.72
N GLY A 34 10.16 -2.79 18.08
CA GLY A 34 9.98 -3.00 16.64
C GLY A 34 10.48 -1.86 15.76
N THR A 35 10.77 -0.67 16.32
CA THR A 35 11.01 0.56 15.52
C THR A 35 12.18 0.47 14.53
N PRO A 36 13.31 -0.19 14.85
CA PRO A 36 14.39 -0.36 13.87
C PRO A 36 13.92 -1.15 12.63
N LEU A 37 13.85 -0.46 11.49
CA LEU A 37 13.36 -1.02 10.22
C LEU A 37 14.45 -1.76 9.43
N ASP A 38 15.68 -1.79 9.94
CA ASP A 38 16.83 -2.49 9.35
C ASP A 38 16.80 -4.03 9.55
N GLY A 39 15.70 -4.55 10.10
CA GLY A 39 15.50 -5.96 10.42
C GLY A 39 16.08 -6.39 11.76
N SER A 40 16.87 -5.55 12.44
CA SER A 40 17.48 -5.88 13.73
C SER A 40 16.45 -6.13 14.84
N ALA A 41 15.26 -5.55 14.71
CA ALA A 41 14.13 -5.81 15.61
C ALA A 41 13.66 -7.27 15.57
N GLY A 42 13.88 -7.99 14.46
CA GLY A 42 13.48 -9.39 14.28
C GLY A 42 13.99 -10.32 15.38
N LYS A 43 15.16 -10.03 15.97
CA LYS A 43 15.74 -10.81 17.07
C LYS A 43 14.81 -10.94 18.29
N TYR A 44 14.06 -9.89 18.63
CA TYR A 44 13.13 -9.91 19.77
C TYR A 44 11.89 -10.73 19.44
N PHE A 45 11.40 -10.62 18.20
CA PHE A 45 10.24 -11.36 17.73
C PHE A 45 10.52 -12.87 17.67
N GLN A 46 11.72 -13.25 17.23
CA GLN A 46 12.16 -14.63 17.03
C GLN A 46 12.67 -15.31 18.31
N ALA A 47 13.05 -14.54 19.33
CA ALA A 47 13.59 -15.06 20.57
C ALA A 47 12.66 -16.10 21.22
N GLN A 48 13.28 -17.10 21.85
CA GLN A 48 12.58 -18.15 22.61
C GLN A 48 11.49 -18.86 21.78
N ASP A 49 11.82 -19.29 20.55
CA ASP A 49 10.86 -19.93 19.64
C ASP A 49 9.62 -19.06 19.36
N PHE A 50 9.89 -17.81 18.99
CA PHE A 50 8.88 -16.80 18.67
C PHE A 50 7.88 -16.51 19.81
N ALA A 51 8.31 -16.63 21.08
CA ALA A 51 7.41 -16.47 22.23
C ALA A 51 6.70 -15.10 22.22
N LEU A 52 7.46 -14.02 22.00
CA LEU A 52 6.88 -12.67 21.91
C LEU A 52 5.97 -12.52 20.68
N GLY A 53 6.41 -13.00 19.51
CA GLY A 53 5.62 -12.95 18.29
C GLY A 53 4.27 -13.66 18.43
N ARG A 54 4.29 -14.85 19.04
CA ARG A 54 3.09 -15.63 19.37
C ARG A 54 2.17 -14.88 20.31
N ALA A 55 2.71 -14.25 21.35
CA ALA A 55 1.91 -13.46 22.31
C ALA A 55 1.22 -12.26 21.65
N ILE A 56 1.93 -11.52 20.78
CA ILE A 56 1.35 -10.38 20.03
C ILE A 56 0.22 -10.87 19.10
N CYS A 57 0.45 -11.96 18.35
CA CYS A 57 -0.56 -12.54 17.47
C CYS A 57 -1.79 -13.02 18.25
N GLN A 58 -1.60 -13.76 19.34
CA GLN A 58 -2.69 -14.23 20.19
C GLN A 58 -3.52 -13.08 20.77
N LEU A 59 -2.86 -12.00 21.21
CA LEU A 59 -3.55 -10.82 21.71
C LEU A 59 -4.38 -10.14 20.61
N CYS A 60 -3.81 -9.99 19.40
CA CYS A 60 -4.50 -9.44 18.23
C CYS A 60 -5.78 -10.23 17.87
N GLU A 61 -5.69 -11.55 17.93
CA GLU A 61 -6.79 -12.47 17.65
C GLU A 61 -7.87 -12.44 18.73
N ALA A 62 -7.45 -12.40 20.00
CA ALA A 62 -8.34 -12.50 21.14
C ALA A 62 -9.17 -11.24 21.39
N THR A 63 -8.60 -10.04 21.20
CA THR A 63 -9.23 -8.80 21.66
C THR A 63 -9.24 -7.70 20.60
N ALA A 64 -10.44 -7.25 20.23
CA ALA A 64 -10.60 -6.13 19.30
C ALA A 64 -10.01 -4.81 19.84
N SER A 65 -9.97 -4.64 21.16
CA SER A 65 -9.45 -3.44 21.85
C SER A 65 -7.95 -3.23 21.74
N ASP A 66 -7.19 -4.27 21.39
CA ASP A 66 -5.73 -4.25 21.33
C ASP A 66 -5.22 -4.33 19.87
N ARG A 67 -6.13 -4.48 18.88
CA ARG A 67 -5.76 -4.69 17.47
C ARG A 67 -4.96 -3.55 16.87
N THR A 68 -5.25 -2.30 17.25
CA THR A 68 -4.52 -1.15 16.72
C THR A 68 -3.04 -1.26 17.11
N GLU A 69 -2.78 -1.53 18.38
CA GLU A 69 -1.45 -1.61 18.96
C GLU A 69 -0.71 -2.87 18.51
N THR A 70 -1.38 -4.03 18.48
CA THR A 70 -0.76 -5.29 18.03
C THR A 70 -0.44 -5.24 16.55
N LEU A 71 -1.35 -4.75 15.69
CA LEU A 71 -1.07 -4.60 14.26
C LEU A 71 0.05 -3.58 14.00
N ALA A 72 0.18 -2.53 14.82
CA ALA A 72 1.30 -1.60 14.73
C ALA A 72 2.63 -2.29 15.04
N ALA A 73 2.69 -3.07 16.13
CA ALA A 73 3.88 -3.85 16.46
C ALA A 73 4.22 -4.88 15.37
N LEU A 74 3.23 -5.64 14.88
CA LEU A 74 3.44 -6.60 13.79
C LEU A 74 3.92 -5.91 12.51
N THR A 75 3.36 -4.76 12.16
CA THR A 75 3.83 -3.95 11.01
C THR A 75 5.32 -3.64 11.13
N ASN A 76 5.75 -3.21 12.32
CA ASN A 76 7.14 -2.88 12.60
C ASN A 76 8.07 -4.10 12.48
N TYR A 77 7.74 -5.22 13.12
CA TYR A 77 8.58 -6.42 13.05
C TYR A 77 8.64 -7.05 11.65
N THR A 78 7.54 -6.99 10.90
CA THR A 78 7.46 -7.56 9.54
C THR A 78 8.05 -6.66 8.47
N SER A 79 8.45 -5.41 8.76
CA SER A 79 8.96 -4.50 7.73
C SER A 79 10.33 -4.92 7.19
N GLY A 80 11.15 -5.52 8.05
CA GLY A 80 12.53 -5.92 7.73
C GLY A 80 12.92 -7.34 8.12
N SER A 81 12.03 -8.12 8.76
CA SER A 81 12.27 -9.54 9.07
C SER A 81 11.32 -10.44 8.31
N ILE A 82 11.90 -11.22 7.38
CA ILE A 82 11.20 -12.23 6.59
C ILE A 82 10.65 -13.33 7.50
N GLU A 83 11.39 -13.71 8.54
CA GLU A 83 10.99 -14.73 9.51
C GLU A 83 9.78 -14.28 10.35
N ALA A 84 9.74 -13.00 10.74
CA ALA A 84 8.57 -12.44 11.43
C ALA A 84 7.35 -12.43 10.50
N ALA A 85 7.53 -12.02 9.23
CA ALA A 85 6.45 -12.03 8.24
C ALA A 85 5.93 -13.46 7.97
N ASP A 86 6.84 -14.43 7.85
CA ASP A 86 6.50 -15.85 7.65
C ASP A 86 5.72 -16.38 8.85
N PHE A 87 6.20 -16.12 10.07
CA PHE A 87 5.53 -16.55 11.29
C PHE A 87 4.12 -15.97 11.39
N VAL A 88 3.94 -14.67 11.15
CA VAL A 88 2.63 -14.01 11.19
C VAL A 88 1.69 -14.62 10.14
N LEU A 89 2.18 -14.90 8.93
CA LEU A 89 1.40 -15.47 7.86
C LEU A 89 0.97 -16.91 8.13
N GLU A 90 1.86 -17.73 8.68
CA GLU A 90 1.63 -19.17 8.85
C GLU A 90 0.89 -19.49 10.17
N HIS A 91 1.29 -18.83 11.25
CA HIS A 91 0.91 -19.23 12.62
C HIS A 91 -0.11 -18.30 13.28
N SER A 92 -0.78 -17.43 12.52
CA SER A 92 -1.79 -16.52 13.04
C SER A 92 -2.91 -16.22 12.04
N LYS A 93 -3.99 -15.61 12.53
CA LYS A 93 -5.09 -15.03 11.74
C LYS A 93 -4.94 -13.52 11.53
N CYS A 94 -3.78 -12.95 11.86
CA CYS A 94 -3.58 -11.49 11.83
C CYS A 94 -3.69 -10.94 10.41
N VAL A 95 -3.31 -11.70 9.38
CA VAL A 95 -3.44 -11.32 7.98
C VAL A 95 -4.91 -11.24 7.58
N GLU A 96 -5.73 -12.21 7.96
CA GLU A 96 -7.18 -12.21 7.69
C GLU A 96 -7.91 -11.11 8.47
N ILE A 97 -7.51 -10.86 9.72
CA ILE A 97 -8.02 -9.73 10.52
C ILE A 97 -7.67 -8.40 9.85
N ALA A 98 -6.42 -8.25 9.40
CA ALA A 98 -5.97 -7.05 8.72
C ALA A 98 -6.77 -6.83 7.43
N TYR A 99 -6.88 -7.85 6.58
CA TYR A 99 -7.72 -7.83 5.37
C TYR A 99 -9.15 -7.40 5.67
N THR A 100 -9.81 -8.07 6.64
CA THR A 100 -11.20 -7.78 7.01
C THR A 100 -11.36 -6.32 7.44
N SER A 101 -10.40 -5.80 8.22
CA SER A 101 -10.45 -4.41 8.69
C SER A 101 -10.26 -3.39 7.57
N VAL A 102 -9.49 -3.72 6.53
CA VAL A 102 -9.28 -2.87 5.36
C VAL A 102 -10.55 -2.79 4.54
N VAL A 103 -11.14 -3.95 4.17
CA VAL A 103 -12.35 -3.97 3.32
C VAL A 103 -13.60 -3.45 4.03
N THR A 104 -13.65 -3.49 5.36
CA THR A 104 -14.75 -2.93 6.15
C THR A 104 -14.51 -1.49 6.61
N ASN A 105 -13.39 -0.90 6.21
CA ASN A 105 -12.97 0.44 6.64
C ASN A 105 -13.02 0.65 8.17
N ALA A 106 -12.50 -0.31 8.92
CA ALA A 106 -12.39 -0.19 10.37
C ALA A 106 -11.41 0.94 10.76
N LEU A 107 -11.52 1.46 11.98
CA LEU A 107 -10.68 2.57 12.48
C LEU A 107 -9.16 2.31 12.38
N TYR A 108 -8.76 1.04 12.42
CA TYR A 108 -7.35 0.61 12.33
C TYR A 108 -6.97 0.07 10.94
N SER A 109 -7.79 0.30 9.91
CA SER A 109 -7.55 -0.14 8.52
C SER A 109 -6.21 0.37 7.98
N SER A 110 -5.81 1.59 8.34
CA SER A 110 -4.54 2.18 7.92
C SER A 110 -3.32 1.38 8.42
N VAL A 111 -3.32 0.95 9.68
CA VAL A 111 -2.20 0.14 10.20
C VAL A 111 -2.28 -1.29 9.66
N ALA A 112 -3.48 -1.84 9.55
CA ALA A 112 -3.73 -3.17 9.01
C ALA A 112 -3.23 -3.32 7.56
N SER A 113 -3.46 -2.33 6.70
CA SER A 113 -3.02 -2.39 5.30
C SER A 113 -1.49 -2.48 5.18
N ARG A 114 -0.74 -1.86 6.10
CA ARG A 114 0.73 -1.93 6.10
C ARG A 114 1.22 -3.34 6.42
N LEU A 115 0.58 -4.06 7.35
CA LEU A 115 0.88 -5.46 7.60
C LEU A 115 0.65 -6.30 6.33
N LEU A 116 -0.48 -6.11 5.65
CA LEU A 116 -0.77 -6.83 4.39
C LEU A 116 0.32 -6.57 3.34
N VAL A 117 0.73 -5.32 3.17
CA VAL A 117 1.79 -4.94 2.23
C VAL A 117 3.12 -5.61 2.59
N ASN A 118 3.52 -5.59 3.86
CA ASN A 118 4.78 -6.21 4.29
C ASN A 118 4.80 -7.72 4.05
N VAL A 119 3.73 -8.42 4.42
CA VAL A 119 3.66 -9.87 4.23
C VAL A 119 3.56 -10.22 2.74
N SER A 120 2.78 -9.46 1.96
CA SER A 120 2.64 -9.69 0.51
C SER A 120 3.93 -9.41 -0.26
N ARG A 121 4.77 -8.49 0.22
CA ARG A 121 6.09 -8.23 -0.37
C ARG A 121 6.99 -9.48 -0.33
N HIS A 122 6.91 -10.25 0.75
CA HIS A 122 7.75 -11.43 0.93
C HIS A 122 7.10 -12.71 0.40
N PHE A 123 5.78 -12.84 0.54
CA PHE A 123 5.06 -14.08 0.28
C PHE A 123 3.75 -13.85 -0.52
N PRO A 124 3.82 -13.27 -1.73
CA PRO A 124 2.63 -12.89 -2.49
C PRO A 124 1.70 -14.08 -2.76
N ASP A 125 2.25 -15.24 -3.18
CA ASP A 125 1.44 -16.42 -3.51
C ASP A 125 0.75 -17.03 -2.29
N ARG A 126 1.43 -17.05 -1.13
CA ARG A 126 0.85 -17.58 0.11
C ARG A 126 -0.20 -16.63 0.69
N VAL A 127 -0.02 -15.31 0.55
CA VAL A 127 -1.06 -14.34 0.90
C VAL A 127 -2.27 -14.51 -0.01
N ASP A 128 -2.06 -14.65 -1.32
CA ASP A 128 -3.14 -14.90 -2.29
C ASP A 128 -3.94 -16.17 -1.92
N GLN A 129 -3.25 -17.29 -1.67
CA GLN A 129 -3.90 -18.53 -1.23
C GLN A 129 -4.69 -18.33 0.06
N LYS A 130 -4.10 -17.69 1.07
CA LYS A 130 -4.72 -17.49 2.39
C LYS A 130 -5.95 -16.59 2.31
N LEU A 131 -5.86 -15.49 1.55
CA LEU A 131 -6.97 -14.56 1.40
C LEU A 131 -8.06 -15.11 0.47
N LYS A 132 -7.73 -15.87 -0.58
CA LYS A 132 -8.71 -16.60 -1.40
C LYS A 132 -9.51 -17.61 -0.59
N ALA A 133 -8.84 -18.34 0.31
CA ALA A 133 -9.53 -19.27 1.22
C ALA A 133 -10.52 -18.54 2.15
N ARG A 134 -10.28 -17.25 2.44
CA ARG A 134 -11.17 -16.42 3.27
C ARG A 134 -12.30 -15.78 2.48
N ASN A 135 -11.99 -15.24 1.29
CA ASN A 135 -12.91 -14.63 0.34
C ASN A 135 -12.38 -14.90 -1.08
N ALA A 136 -13.13 -15.68 -1.87
CA ALA A 136 -12.72 -16.03 -3.24
C ALA A 136 -12.48 -14.79 -4.13
N ASP A 137 -13.21 -13.69 -3.89
CA ASP A 137 -13.05 -12.40 -4.57
C ASP A 137 -12.37 -11.35 -3.67
N TYR A 138 -11.35 -11.75 -2.90
CA TYR A 138 -10.68 -10.82 -1.99
C TYR A 138 -10.05 -9.63 -2.74
N ILE A 139 -9.56 -9.85 -3.96
CA ILE A 139 -8.99 -8.81 -4.82
C ILE A 139 -10.10 -7.84 -5.25
N GLY A 140 -11.26 -8.32 -5.71
CA GLY A 140 -12.39 -7.46 -6.07
C GLY A 140 -12.85 -6.60 -4.89
N ALA A 141 -12.89 -7.18 -3.69
CA ALA A 141 -13.20 -6.43 -2.47
C ALA A 141 -12.17 -5.32 -2.15
N LEU A 142 -10.87 -5.56 -2.37
CA LEU A 142 -9.83 -4.53 -2.19
C LEU A 142 -9.92 -3.45 -3.28
N LEU A 143 -10.11 -3.85 -4.55
CA LEU A 143 -10.27 -2.93 -5.68
C LEU A 143 -11.53 -2.07 -5.54
N GLY A 144 -12.58 -2.60 -4.91
CA GLY A 144 -13.79 -1.84 -4.56
C GLY A 144 -13.53 -0.62 -3.70
N LEU A 145 -12.41 -0.58 -2.96
CA LEU A 145 -12.02 0.58 -2.15
C LEU A 145 -11.56 1.79 -2.98
N HIS A 146 -11.30 1.62 -4.28
CA HIS A 146 -10.97 2.75 -5.15
C HIS A 146 -12.06 3.82 -5.15
N GLY A 147 -13.34 3.43 -5.02
CA GLY A 147 -14.44 4.39 -4.90
C GLY A 147 -14.34 5.28 -3.66
N SER A 148 -13.81 4.75 -2.56
CA SER A 148 -13.57 5.52 -1.34
C SER A 148 -12.31 6.38 -1.42
N LEU A 149 -11.26 5.90 -2.11
CA LEU A 149 -10.03 6.66 -2.33
C LEU A 149 -10.21 7.81 -3.34
N LEU A 150 -11.11 7.63 -4.30
CA LEU A 150 -11.42 8.59 -5.36
C LEU A 150 -12.83 9.18 -5.17
N ASP A 151 -13.16 9.49 -3.92
CA ASP A 151 -14.45 10.05 -3.57
C ASP A 151 -14.59 11.52 -4.05
N ALA A 152 -15.78 12.07 -3.85
CA ALA A 152 -16.10 13.43 -4.30
C ALA A 152 -15.33 14.55 -3.58
N SER A 153 -14.62 14.25 -2.48
CA SER A 153 -13.82 15.25 -1.77
C SER A 153 -12.54 15.61 -2.53
N ASP A 154 -12.09 14.72 -3.42
CA ASP A 154 -10.81 14.76 -4.10
C ASP A 154 -9.59 14.86 -3.15
N GLU A 155 -9.75 14.70 -1.82
CA GLU A 155 -8.69 15.00 -0.86
C GLU A 155 -7.47 14.10 -1.05
N TYR A 156 -7.70 12.80 -1.21
CA TYR A 156 -6.65 11.82 -1.48
C TYR A 156 -6.00 12.04 -2.85
N LEU A 157 -6.81 12.31 -3.89
CA LEU A 157 -6.29 12.59 -5.22
C LEU A 157 -5.43 13.86 -5.23
N CYS A 158 -5.86 14.92 -4.55
CA CYS A 158 -5.07 16.14 -4.38
C CYS A 158 -3.75 15.88 -3.66
N ALA A 159 -3.76 15.05 -2.61
CA ALA A 159 -2.54 14.70 -1.88
C ALA A 159 -1.53 13.94 -2.75
N ILE A 160 -2.00 13.18 -3.75
CA ILE A 160 -1.13 12.48 -4.71
C ILE A 160 -0.68 13.39 -5.84
N LEU A 161 -1.56 14.23 -6.38
CA LEU A 161 -1.29 14.99 -7.59
C LEU A 161 -0.46 16.25 -7.30
N ALA A 162 -0.70 16.93 -6.18
CA ALA A 162 0.01 18.16 -5.82
C ALA A 162 1.55 18.02 -5.84
N PRO A 163 2.16 16.97 -5.25
CA PRO A 163 3.62 16.82 -5.26
C PRO A 163 4.19 16.44 -6.64
N LEU A 164 3.33 16.13 -7.63
CA LEU A 164 3.72 15.80 -9.01
C LEU A 164 3.55 16.98 -9.97
N MET A 165 2.84 18.02 -9.57
CA MET A 165 2.56 19.21 -10.36
C MET A 165 3.56 20.33 -10.12
N ASP A 166 3.69 21.22 -11.10
CA ASP A 166 4.55 22.40 -11.05
C ASP A 166 3.80 23.64 -11.50
N VAL A 167 4.16 24.80 -10.93
CA VAL A 167 3.65 26.11 -11.38
C VAL A 167 3.99 26.40 -12.84
N ASN A 168 5.05 25.78 -13.37
CA ASN A 168 5.45 25.93 -14.77
C ASN A 168 4.77 24.92 -15.72
N ASP A 169 3.85 24.09 -15.23
CA ASP A 169 3.08 23.17 -16.08
C ASP A 169 2.19 23.97 -17.05
N ASN A 170 2.33 23.71 -18.35
CA ASN A 170 1.63 24.45 -19.38
C ASN A 170 0.28 23.79 -19.72
N LEU A 171 -0.63 23.81 -18.74
CA LEU A 171 -2.02 23.34 -18.88
C LEU A 171 -2.88 24.44 -19.49
N ASP A 172 -3.71 24.11 -20.48
CA ASP A 172 -4.69 25.05 -21.01
C ASP A 172 -5.90 25.24 -20.06
N ASP A 173 -6.77 26.20 -20.35
CA ASP A 173 -7.94 26.52 -19.50
C ASP A 173 -8.90 25.32 -19.33
N GLU A 174 -9.01 24.45 -20.35
CA GLU A 174 -9.87 23.26 -20.29
C GLU A 174 -9.25 22.17 -19.40
N GLU A 175 -7.95 21.93 -19.54
CA GLU A 175 -7.18 21.00 -18.73
C GLU A 175 -7.13 21.45 -17.27
N MET A 176 -6.90 22.74 -17.03
CA MET A 176 -6.92 23.34 -15.69
C MET A 176 -8.31 23.22 -15.06
N GLY A 177 -9.37 23.49 -15.82
CA GLY A 177 -10.76 23.38 -15.34
C GLY A 177 -11.17 21.96 -14.91
N LYS A 178 -10.48 20.92 -15.39
CA LYS A 178 -10.72 19.51 -14.98
C LYS A 178 -10.10 19.16 -13.63
N LEU A 179 -9.05 19.85 -13.21
CA LEU A 179 -8.37 19.53 -11.96
C LEU A 179 -9.30 19.74 -10.75
N PRO A 180 -9.07 19.01 -9.64
CA PRO A 180 -9.69 19.36 -8.37
C PRO A 180 -9.49 20.84 -8.04
N VAL A 181 -10.51 21.50 -7.49
CA VAL A 181 -10.53 22.97 -7.27
C VAL A 181 -9.26 23.49 -6.57
N ARG A 182 -8.71 22.72 -5.63
CA ARG A 182 -7.48 23.07 -4.89
C ARG A 182 -6.22 23.14 -5.75
N LEU A 183 -6.23 22.56 -6.94
CA LEU A 183 -5.10 22.46 -7.85
C LEU A 183 -5.24 23.36 -9.09
N GLN A 184 -6.40 23.99 -9.30
CA GLN A 184 -6.64 24.88 -10.45
C GLN A 184 -5.82 26.18 -10.42
N TYR A 185 -5.24 26.50 -9.25
CA TYR A 185 -4.38 27.66 -9.03
C TYR A 185 -3.12 27.24 -8.24
N TYR A 186 -2.54 26.10 -8.62
CA TYR A 186 -1.39 25.55 -7.92
C TYR A 186 -0.11 26.34 -8.27
N GLU A 187 0.43 27.05 -7.28
CA GLU A 187 1.63 27.90 -7.45
C GLU A 187 2.91 27.28 -6.87
N LYS A 188 2.91 25.98 -6.58
CA LYS A 188 4.08 25.29 -6.01
C LYS A 188 4.80 24.48 -7.07
N GLU A 189 6.03 24.12 -6.73
CA GLU A 189 6.86 23.22 -7.51
C GLU A 189 6.63 21.76 -7.11
N ARG A 190 7.10 20.85 -7.97
CA ARG A 190 7.09 19.41 -7.71
C ARG A 190 7.88 19.10 -6.44
N ASP A 191 7.54 17.99 -5.77
CA ASP A 191 8.34 17.50 -4.64
C ASP A 191 9.78 17.32 -5.09
N ALA A 192 10.78 17.62 -4.25
CA ALA A 192 12.19 17.50 -4.62
C ALA A 192 12.67 16.03 -4.67
N SER A 193 12.02 15.12 -3.95
CA SER A 193 12.37 13.71 -3.87
C SER A 193 11.82 12.92 -5.05
N ASP A 194 12.73 12.36 -5.86
CA ASP A 194 12.42 11.41 -6.93
C ASP A 194 11.73 10.15 -6.42
N ILE A 195 12.11 9.66 -5.24
CA ILE A 195 11.47 8.51 -4.58
C ILE A 195 10.01 8.82 -4.22
N VAL A 196 9.72 10.03 -3.73
CA VAL A 196 8.33 10.44 -3.43
C VAL A 196 7.53 10.49 -4.73
N ARG A 197 8.02 11.20 -5.75
CA ARG A 197 7.35 11.28 -7.06
C ARG A 197 7.07 9.89 -7.64
N GLN A 198 8.04 8.98 -7.57
CA GLN A 198 7.86 7.59 -7.99
C GLN A 198 6.69 6.90 -7.32
N LYS A 199 6.62 6.96 -5.98
CA LYS A 199 5.58 6.25 -5.22
C LYS A 199 4.20 6.79 -5.52
N LEU A 200 4.10 8.09 -5.80
CA LEU A 200 2.84 8.74 -6.18
C LEU A 200 2.41 8.35 -7.60
N ILE A 201 3.34 8.26 -8.57
CA ILE A 201 3.06 7.76 -9.92
C ILE A 201 2.62 6.29 -9.87
N GLU A 202 3.33 5.45 -9.11
CA GLU A 202 2.95 4.05 -8.87
C GLU A 202 1.54 3.95 -8.27
N ALA A 203 1.19 4.82 -7.31
CA ALA A 203 -0.15 4.86 -6.73
C ALA A 203 -1.24 5.22 -7.75
N LEU A 204 -1.00 6.25 -8.59
CA LEU A 204 -1.91 6.59 -9.70
C LEU A 204 -2.07 5.43 -10.68
N PHE A 205 -0.98 4.74 -11.01
CA PHE A 205 -1.00 3.56 -11.88
C PHE A 205 -1.81 2.41 -11.27
N GLN A 206 -1.66 2.14 -9.97
CA GLN A 206 -2.48 1.13 -9.29
C GLN A 206 -3.98 1.47 -9.30
N LEU A 207 -4.35 2.75 -9.15
CA LEU A 207 -5.75 3.18 -9.23
C LEU A 207 -6.39 2.88 -10.60
N CYS A 208 -5.59 2.84 -11.68
CA CYS A 208 -6.03 2.44 -13.02
C CYS A 208 -6.40 0.96 -13.17
N ALA A 209 -6.17 0.11 -12.15
CA ALA A 209 -6.60 -1.30 -12.16
C ALA A 209 -8.13 -1.46 -12.28
N THR A 210 -8.90 -0.41 -11.98
CA THR A 210 -10.36 -0.41 -12.08
C THR A 210 -10.85 0.56 -13.16
N LYS A 211 -11.97 0.22 -13.82
CA LYS A 211 -12.69 1.14 -14.73
C LYS A 211 -13.04 2.46 -14.05
N HIS A 212 -13.54 2.39 -12.82
CA HIS A 212 -13.86 3.57 -12.02
C HIS A 212 -12.64 4.49 -11.85
N GLY A 213 -11.50 3.93 -11.40
CA GLY A 213 -10.28 4.71 -11.23
C GLY A 213 -9.80 5.37 -12.51
N ARG A 214 -9.75 4.64 -13.64
CA ARG A 214 -9.39 5.24 -14.94
C ARG A 214 -10.33 6.39 -15.34
N GLN A 215 -11.64 6.21 -15.15
CA GLN A 215 -12.63 7.24 -15.44
C GLN A 215 -12.47 8.49 -14.58
N VAL A 216 -12.32 8.33 -13.27
CA VAL A 216 -12.13 9.46 -12.35
C VAL A 216 -10.83 10.19 -12.67
N LEU A 217 -9.70 9.48 -12.78
CA LEU A 217 -8.40 10.10 -13.07
C LEU A 217 -8.41 10.87 -14.40
N ARG A 218 -9.01 10.33 -15.47
CA ARG A 218 -9.21 11.07 -16.73
C ARG A 218 -10.03 12.34 -16.54
N SER A 219 -11.17 12.23 -15.84
CA SER A 219 -12.07 13.37 -15.63
C SER A 219 -11.47 14.47 -14.76
N LYS A 220 -10.47 14.13 -13.93
CA LYS A 220 -9.84 15.01 -12.95
C LYS A 220 -8.49 15.59 -13.41
N GLY A 221 -8.22 15.61 -14.72
CA GLY A 221 -7.02 16.26 -15.27
C GLY A 221 -5.70 15.54 -14.94
N VAL A 222 -5.73 14.26 -14.59
CA VAL A 222 -4.49 13.52 -14.24
C VAL A 222 -3.63 13.24 -15.48
N TYR A 223 -4.24 12.91 -16.62
CA TYR A 223 -3.50 12.72 -17.88
C TYR A 223 -2.64 13.94 -18.26
N PRO A 224 -3.21 15.16 -18.39
CA PRO A 224 -2.40 16.30 -18.82
C PRO A 224 -1.34 16.68 -17.78
N ALA A 225 -1.61 16.53 -16.46
CA ALA A 225 -0.59 16.72 -15.43
C ALA A 225 0.60 15.73 -15.57
N MET A 226 0.32 14.46 -15.84
CA MET A 226 1.38 13.46 -16.06
C MET A 226 2.15 13.71 -17.35
N ARG A 227 1.49 14.24 -18.40
CA ARG A 227 2.14 14.64 -19.64
C ARG A 227 3.12 15.81 -19.44
N GLU A 228 2.76 16.81 -18.63
CA GLU A 228 3.69 17.92 -18.34
C GLU A 228 4.88 17.46 -17.47
N LEU A 229 4.65 16.53 -16.54
CA LEU A 229 5.73 15.88 -15.79
C LEU A 229 6.71 15.11 -16.71
N ASP A 230 6.17 14.40 -17.70
CA ASP A 230 6.94 13.64 -18.69
C ASP A 230 7.82 14.57 -19.54
N LYS A 231 7.22 15.62 -20.13
CA LYS A 231 7.95 16.65 -20.88
C LYS A 231 9.07 17.30 -20.05
N ALA A 232 8.77 17.68 -18.81
CA ALA A 232 9.77 18.29 -17.93
C ALA A 232 10.93 17.33 -17.62
N THR A 233 10.64 16.02 -17.56
CA THR A 233 11.66 14.99 -17.37
C THR A 233 12.58 14.90 -18.59
N GLU A 234 12.03 14.84 -19.80
CA GLU A 234 12.80 14.85 -21.05
C GLU A 234 13.66 16.14 -21.20
N GLU A 235 13.10 17.29 -20.84
CA GLU A 235 13.82 18.56 -20.90
C GLU A 235 15.03 18.58 -19.94
N ALA A 236 14.86 18.13 -18.70
CA ALA A 236 15.93 18.06 -17.71
C ALA A 236 17.06 17.14 -18.19
N GLU A 237 16.72 16.03 -18.85
CA GLU A 237 17.71 15.13 -19.45
C GLU A 237 18.50 15.81 -20.57
N SER A 238 17.81 16.51 -21.47
CA SER A 238 18.45 17.22 -22.59
C SER A 238 19.42 18.31 -22.13
N LYS A 239 19.09 18.97 -21.01
CA LYS A 239 19.90 20.03 -20.38
C LYS A 239 21.03 19.48 -19.48
N LYS A 240 21.14 18.14 -19.33
CA LYS A 240 22.05 17.46 -18.39
C LYS A 240 21.87 17.92 -16.94
N GLU A 241 20.65 18.32 -16.59
CA GLU A 241 20.28 18.69 -15.24
C GLU A 241 20.03 17.43 -14.40
N ARG A 242 19.77 17.63 -13.10
CA ARG A 242 19.42 16.51 -12.23
C ARG A 242 18.11 15.90 -12.74
N LYS A 243 18.13 14.61 -13.07
CA LYS A 243 16.95 13.89 -13.55
C LYS A 243 15.77 14.03 -12.58
N LEU A 244 14.60 14.33 -13.13
CA LEU A 244 13.34 14.35 -12.38
C LEU A 244 12.82 12.95 -12.10
N LEU A 245 13.21 11.95 -12.88
CA LEU A 245 12.82 10.56 -12.67
C LEU A 245 14.00 9.61 -12.93
N SER A 246 13.95 8.43 -12.34
CA SER A 246 14.84 7.31 -12.69
C SER A 246 14.25 6.51 -13.86
N SER A 247 15.07 5.71 -14.56
CA SER A 247 14.62 4.96 -15.74
C SER A 247 13.45 3.99 -15.45
N GLN A 248 13.39 3.38 -14.26
CA GLN A 248 12.25 2.55 -13.84
C GLN A 248 10.96 3.38 -13.70
N GLN A 249 11.08 4.64 -13.29
CA GLN A 249 9.97 5.56 -13.07
C GLN A 249 9.39 6.04 -14.41
N GLU A 250 10.24 6.34 -15.39
CA GLU A 250 9.82 6.68 -16.76
C GLU A 250 8.92 5.59 -17.35
N HIS A 251 9.27 4.30 -17.19
CA HIS A 251 8.42 3.21 -17.66
C HIS A 251 7.02 3.19 -17.03
N THR A 252 6.94 3.45 -15.72
CA THR A 252 5.64 3.46 -15.01
C THR A 252 4.82 4.69 -15.38
N LEU A 253 5.45 5.85 -15.54
CA LEU A 253 4.82 7.07 -16.00
C LEU A 253 4.26 6.90 -17.41
N HIS A 254 5.06 6.39 -18.36
CA HIS A 254 4.61 6.11 -19.72
C HIS A 254 3.44 5.10 -19.75
N ALA A 255 3.48 4.06 -18.90
CA ALA A 255 2.37 3.10 -18.78
C ALA A 255 1.10 3.77 -18.25
N LEU A 256 1.22 4.65 -17.24
CA LEU A 256 0.11 5.44 -16.72
C LEU A 256 -0.49 6.35 -17.79
N ILE A 257 0.34 7.12 -18.50
CA ILE A 257 -0.06 7.99 -19.60
C ILE A 257 -0.76 7.17 -20.70
N GLY A 258 -0.16 6.05 -21.09
CA GLY A 258 -0.71 5.16 -22.13
C GLY A 258 -2.04 4.50 -21.76
N ILE A 259 -2.35 4.36 -20.47
CA ILE A 259 -3.69 3.93 -20.02
C ILE A 259 -4.67 5.10 -20.01
N LEU A 260 -4.25 6.27 -19.51
CA LEU A 260 -5.15 7.42 -19.35
C LEU A 260 -5.47 8.15 -20.65
N ILE A 261 -4.65 8.02 -21.70
CA ILE A 261 -4.93 8.60 -23.01
C ILE A 261 -6.06 7.88 -23.77
N ARG A 262 -6.32 6.60 -23.44
CA ARG A 262 -7.34 5.77 -24.09
C ARG A 262 -8.65 5.80 -23.30
N TYR A 263 -9.77 5.91 -24.01
CA TYR A 263 -11.10 5.77 -23.41
C TYR A 263 -11.45 4.30 -23.19
N GLU A 264 -12.42 4.02 -22.31
CA GLU A 264 -12.84 2.65 -22.00
C GLU A 264 -13.29 1.88 -23.26
N SER A 265 -13.98 2.55 -24.19
CA SER A 265 -14.42 1.96 -25.46
C SER A 265 -13.28 1.52 -26.36
N GLU A 266 -12.08 2.08 -26.20
CA GLU A 266 -10.88 1.69 -26.95
C GLU A 266 -10.10 0.57 -26.24
N MET A 267 -10.42 0.30 -24.97
CA MET A 267 -9.78 -0.70 -24.13
C MET A 267 -10.62 -1.96 -23.96
N ASP A 268 -11.89 -1.95 -24.38
CA ASP A 268 -12.79 -3.09 -24.28
C ASP A 268 -12.18 -4.28 -25.01
N VAL A 269 -12.03 -5.39 -24.29
CA VAL A 269 -11.58 -6.67 -24.82
C VAL A 269 -12.77 -7.30 -25.54
N ASP A 270 -12.57 -7.78 -26.76
CA ASP A 270 -13.57 -8.54 -27.49
C ASP A 270 -14.07 -9.69 -26.59
N PRO A 271 -15.38 -9.78 -26.27
CA PRO A 271 -15.91 -10.82 -25.39
C PRO A 271 -15.71 -12.24 -25.92
N GLU A 272 -15.40 -12.40 -27.22
CA GLU A 272 -15.09 -13.69 -27.84
C GLU A 272 -13.60 -14.09 -27.71
N LEU A 273 -12.73 -13.21 -27.19
CA LEU A 273 -11.33 -13.54 -26.93
C LEU A 273 -11.20 -14.41 -25.67
N SER A 274 -10.59 -15.58 -25.84
CA SER A 274 -10.20 -16.44 -24.73
C SER A 274 -9.28 -15.69 -23.76
N SER A 275 -9.48 -15.92 -22.46
CA SER A 275 -8.64 -15.29 -21.44
C SER A 275 -7.21 -15.81 -21.56
N ILE A 276 -6.22 -14.92 -21.46
CA ILE A 276 -4.80 -15.34 -21.43
C ILE A 276 -4.52 -16.35 -20.29
N ARG A 277 -5.37 -16.36 -19.25
CA ARG A 277 -5.30 -17.31 -18.13
C ARG A 277 -5.63 -18.75 -18.54
N GLU A 278 -6.33 -18.94 -19.65
CA GLU A 278 -6.71 -20.25 -20.19
C GLU A 278 -5.59 -20.85 -21.05
N LEU A 279 -4.60 -20.06 -21.47
CA LEU A 279 -3.46 -20.53 -22.28
C LEU A 279 -2.52 -21.46 -21.51
N GLY A 280 -2.50 -21.38 -20.17
CA GLY A 280 -1.63 -22.20 -19.32
C GLY A 280 -2.25 -23.51 -18.84
N THR A 281 -3.52 -23.80 -19.20
CA THR A 281 -4.27 -24.98 -18.73
C THR A 281 -4.41 -26.07 -19.78
N VAL A 282 -3.83 -25.90 -20.96
CA VAL A 282 -3.79 -26.96 -21.97
C VAL A 282 -2.70 -27.95 -21.55
N GLU A 283 -3.07 -28.93 -20.72
CA GLU A 283 -2.29 -30.16 -20.60
C GLU A 283 -2.20 -30.77 -22.00
N GLU A 284 -0.99 -30.90 -22.52
CA GLU A 284 -0.69 -31.65 -23.74
C GLU A 284 -1.17 -33.09 -23.54
N GLN A 285 -2.35 -33.41 -24.09
CA GLN A 285 -2.75 -34.78 -24.31
C GLN A 285 -2.00 -35.29 -25.54
N GLU A 286 -0.80 -35.82 -25.34
CA GLU A 286 -0.20 -36.84 -26.22
C GLU A 286 -0.46 -38.25 -25.68
#